data_AF-A0A2M7WHJ7-F1
#
_entry.id   AF-A0A2M7WHJ7-F1
#
_cell.length_a   1.000
_cell.length_b   1.000
_cell.length_c   1.000
_cell.angle_alpha   90.00
_cell.angle_beta   90.00
_cell.angle_gamma   90.00
#
_symmetry.space_group_name_H-M   'P 1'
#
loop_
_entity.id
_entity.type
_entity.pdbx_description
1 polymer ?
#
loop_
_entity_poly.entity_id
_entity_poly.type
_entity_poly.pdbx_seq_one_letter_code
_entity_poly.pdbx_strand_id
1 'polypeptide(L)'
;MKVNVSGAMVANSEIRCQIMKYSGSGLALSQPKAAILNSRQPKRPIGTDSWIIATIEAVKYCAQNGFTILTSIGMNTYEIVLYAGSRFVCPMIVVIAPSSPRASDIRHIVKDHHLNEESVGFYMADELETLKKIEWPARDKIIITLSDMIIPISIREGGNLSSLIEDYPADKVVMEEFLIPYNSNQRTLKQDYSRLKIAGWAQDKQWDFLIHWTKSSNGPWPGETTYDYYDAVVNSESYARSGKETLCRILKEKKLRASNKHLHKGIMAVAFSGLMPADAVPLMKWRARYMNMSFEPYGIAIHNSISGELGIQKVLYGSPDIYETLQDEDKTYFHSLGKIGDWMPEKEFRFIGDFELGKIPTDKIRVIVKNSSEVPEVQRYTESQVLALFE
;
A
#
# COMPACT_ATOMS: atom_id res chain seq x y z
N MET A 1 9.71 -44.71 -55.43
CA MET A 1 10.68 -43.60 -55.28
C MET A 1 9.98 -42.44 -54.58
N LYS A 2 10.15 -42.30 -53.27
CA LYS A 2 10.17 -41.02 -52.54
C LYS A 2 10.48 -41.33 -51.08
N VAL A 3 11.56 -40.71 -50.64
CA VAL A 3 12.34 -40.95 -49.44
C VAL A 3 11.58 -40.44 -48.20
N ASN A 4 11.53 -41.28 -47.16
CA ASN A 4 11.25 -40.88 -45.79
C ASN A 4 12.45 -40.06 -45.29
N VAL A 5 12.24 -38.81 -44.90
CA VAL A 5 13.18 -38.08 -44.05
C VAL A 5 12.42 -37.62 -42.81
N SER A 6 12.57 -38.40 -41.75
CA SER A 6 12.27 -38.02 -40.37
C SER A 6 13.32 -37.00 -39.93
N GLY A 7 12.96 -35.72 -39.97
CA GLY A 7 13.70 -34.65 -39.32
C GLY A 7 13.04 -34.32 -37.99
N ALA A 8 13.48 -34.96 -36.91
CA ALA A 8 13.22 -34.48 -35.55
C ALA A 8 14.10 -33.22 -35.33
N MET A 9 13.52 -32.06 -35.59
CA MET A 9 14.09 -30.76 -35.19
C MET A 9 13.36 -30.25 -33.95
N VAL A 10 14.07 -30.33 -32.83
CA VAL A 10 14.10 -29.36 -31.72
C VAL A 10 12.79 -28.64 -31.41
N ALA A 11 12.05 -29.19 -30.46
CA ALA A 11 11.01 -28.47 -29.73
C ALA A 11 11.65 -27.48 -28.74
N ASN A 12 12.13 -26.33 -29.24
CA ASN A 12 12.45 -25.18 -28.39
C ASN A 12 11.29 -24.18 -28.45
N SER A 13 10.52 -24.16 -27.36
CA SER A 13 9.96 -22.94 -26.76
C SER A 13 9.48 -21.80 -27.68
N GLU A 14 8.58 -22.09 -28.63
CA GLU A 14 7.63 -21.08 -29.06
C GLU A 14 6.60 -20.91 -27.94
N ILE A 15 6.95 -20.08 -26.94
CA ILE A 15 5.90 -19.27 -26.32
C ILE A 15 5.31 -18.48 -27.48
N ARG A 16 4.17 -18.94 -27.99
CA ARG A 16 3.33 -18.15 -28.89
C ARG A 16 3.00 -16.85 -28.15
N CYS A 17 3.86 -15.87 -28.34
CA CYS A 17 3.73 -14.46 -27.97
C CYS A 17 2.64 -13.81 -28.83
N GLN A 18 1.51 -14.49 -29.02
CA GLN A 18 0.55 -14.17 -30.07
C GLN A 18 -0.57 -13.25 -29.62
N ILE A 19 -0.70 -12.91 -28.34
CA ILE A 19 -1.63 -11.85 -27.95
C ILE A 19 -1.09 -11.11 -26.72
N MET A 20 -0.10 -10.24 -26.93
CA MET A 20 0.16 -9.14 -26.00
C MET A 20 -0.18 -7.85 -26.72
N LYS A 21 -1.22 -7.18 -26.26
CA LYS A 21 -1.60 -5.89 -26.83
C LYS A 21 -0.68 -4.80 -26.27
N TYR A 22 0.15 -4.25 -27.15
CA TYR A 22 0.94 -3.05 -26.83
C TYR A 22 0.08 -1.80 -26.95
N SER A 23 0.26 -0.86 -26.03
CA SER A 23 -0.31 0.48 -26.09
C SER A 23 0.67 1.51 -25.53
N GLY A 24 0.84 2.65 -26.20
CA GLY A 24 1.68 3.75 -25.71
C GLY A 24 2.77 4.16 -26.70
N SER A 25 3.82 4.79 -26.19
CA SER A 25 4.85 5.46 -27.00
C SER A 25 5.69 4.49 -27.83
N GLY A 26 5.96 4.81 -29.10
CA GLY A 26 6.92 4.07 -29.91
C GLY A 26 8.38 4.19 -29.41
N LEU A 27 8.70 5.25 -28.66
CA LEU A 27 10.04 5.48 -28.10
C LEU A 27 10.47 4.36 -27.15
N ALA A 28 9.55 3.86 -26.34
CA ALA A 28 9.82 2.77 -25.40
C ALA A 28 10.17 1.45 -26.11
N LEU A 29 9.71 1.26 -27.36
CA LEU A 29 10.02 0.05 -28.13
C LEU A 29 11.38 0.11 -28.83
N SER A 30 11.84 1.31 -29.22
CA SER A 30 13.02 1.49 -30.08
C SER A 30 14.35 1.40 -29.35
N GLN A 31 14.35 1.50 -28.02
CA GLN A 31 15.56 1.43 -27.20
C GLN A 31 15.84 0.01 -26.67
N PRO A 32 17.10 -0.30 -26.30
CA PRO A 32 17.43 -1.52 -25.58
C PRO A 32 16.70 -1.54 -24.23
N LYS A 33 16.29 -2.73 -23.79
CA LYS A 33 15.40 -2.93 -22.65
C LYS A 33 16.14 -3.50 -21.46
N ALA A 34 15.99 -2.89 -20.30
CA ALA A 34 16.56 -3.36 -19.05
C ALA A 34 15.45 -3.82 -18.08
N ALA A 35 15.62 -4.97 -17.46
CA ALA A 35 14.77 -5.46 -16.37
C ALA A 35 15.52 -5.34 -15.04
N ILE A 36 15.03 -4.48 -14.14
CA ILE A 36 15.58 -4.31 -12.80
C ILE A 36 14.79 -5.18 -11.83
N LEU A 37 15.46 -6.15 -11.20
CA LEU A 37 14.79 -7.24 -10.50
C LEU A 37 15.10 -7.23 -9.00
N ASN A 38 14.02 -7.33 -8.21
CA ASN A 38 14.06 -7.46 -6.77
C ASN A 38 13.17 -8.62 -6.34
N SER A 39 13.71 -9.56 -5.55
CA SER A 39 12.89 -10.50 -4.81
C SER A 39 12.00 -9.79 -3.80
N ARG A 40 10.99 -10.46 -3.26
CA ARG A 40 10.05 -9.86 -2.30
C ARG A 40 10.78 -9.19 -1.13
N GLN A 41 10.51 -7.89 -0.96
CA GLN A 41 11.09 -7.03 0.07
C GLN A 41 10.10 -6.77 1.21
N PRO A 42 10.57 -6.21 2.36
CA PRO A 42 9.70 -5.85 3.48
C PRO A 42 8.52 -4.94 3.07
N LYS A 43 7.38 -5.12 3.73
CA LYS A 43 6.12 -4.42 3.39
C LYS A 43 6.13 -2.92 3.68
N ARG A 44 6.98 -2.49 4.62
CA ARG A 44 7.14 -1.10 5.05
C ARG A 44 8.58 -0.65 4.80
N PRO A 45 8.92 -0.41 3.53
CA PRO A 45 10.28 -0.04 3.15
C PRO A 45 10.58 1.42 3.53
N ILE A 46 11.85 1.76 3.68
CA ILE A 46 12.32 3.11 4.02
C ILE A 46 13.49 3.50 3.12
N GLY A 47 13.74 4.79 2.92
CA GLY A 47 14.75 5.29 1.98
C GLY A 47 16.16 4.78 2.21
N THR A 48 16.50 4.45 3.47
CA THR A 48 17.81 3.90 3.85
C THR A 48 17.94 2.38 3.66
N ASP A 49 16.89 1.71 3.17
CA ASP A 49 17.00 0.30 2.78
C ASP A 49 17.96 0.16 1.59
N SER A 50 18.97 -0.70 1.73
CA SER A 50 20.01 -0.89 0.71
C SER A 50 19.43 -1.26 -0.66
N TRP A 51 18.38 -2.08 -0.69
CA TRP A 51 17.71 -2.47 -1.93
C TRP A 51 16.98 -1.31 -2.60
N ILE A 52 16.48 -0.33 -1.84
CA ILE A 52 15.91 0.90 -2.41
C ILE A 52 17.02 1.70 -3.07
N ILE A 53 18.10 1.99 -2.34
CA ILE A 53 19.24 2.78 -2.83
C ILE A 53 19.78 2.18 -4.13
N ALA A 54 20.09 0.88 -4.13
CA ALA A 54 20.60 0.18 -5.30
C ALA A 54 19.60 0.17 -6.48
N THR A 55 18.30 0.04 -6.20
CA THR A 55 17.26 0.12 -7.24
C THR A 55 17.19 1.52 -7.87
N ILE A 56 17.25 2.59 -7.07
CA ILE A 56 17.24 3.97 -7.56
C ILE A 56 18.47 4.26 -8.44
N GLU A 57 19.66 3.84 -8.00
CA GLU A 57 20.89 4.03 -8.79
C GLU A 57 20.88 3.20 -10.09
N ALA A 58 20.35 1.98 -10.08
CA ALA A 58 20.20 1.17 -11.30
C ALA A 58 19.25 1.83 -12.31
N VAL A 59 18.11 2.38 -11.85
CA VAL A 59 17.18 3.10 -12.71
C VAL A 59 17.83 4.36 -13.31
N LYS A 60 18.56 5.10 -12.49
CA LYS A 60 19.30 6.29 -12.91
C LYS A 60 20.37 5.95 -13.96
N TYR A 61 21.09 4.85 -13.76
CA TYR A 61 22.02 4.31 -14.75
C TYR A 61 21.32 4.02 -16.08
N CYS A 62 20.18 3.32 -16.06
CA CYS A 62 19.40 3.03 -17.27
C CYS A 62 18.97 4.31 -18.00
N ALA A 63 18.49 5.31 -17.25
CA ALA A 63 18.08 6.60 -17.81
C ALA A 63 19.26 7.32 -18.50
N GLN A 64 20.44 7.31 -17.89
CA GLN A 64 21.64 7.95 -18.43
C GLN A 64 22.23 7.24 -19.65
N ASN A 65 21.99 5.93 -19.79
CA ASN A 65 22.54 5.10 -20.85
C ASN A 65 21.51 4.74 -21.95
N GLY A 66 20.35 5.41 -21.97
CA GLY A 66 19.38 5.28 -23.06
C GLY A 66 18.64 3.94 -23.08
N PHE A 67 18.46 3.30 -21.92
CA PHE A 67 17.64 2.10 -21.80
C PHE A 67 16.17 2.43 -21.55
N THR A 68 15.29 1.61 -22.11
CA THR A 68 13.90 1.52 -21.66
C THR A 68 13.79 0.50 -20.52
N ILE A 69 13.10 0.87 -19.44
CA ILE A 69 12.93 -0.01 -18.29
C ILE A 69 11.66 -0.85 -18.42
N LEU A 70 11.79 -2.17 -18.26
CA LEU A 70 10.68 -3.10 -18.13
C LEU A 70 10.30 -3.25 -16.64
N THR A 71 9.05 -2.95 -16.32
CA THR A 71 8.55 -2.97 -14.94
C THR A 71 7.06 -3.33 -14.87
N SER A 72 6.43 -3.21 -13.69
CA SER A 72 5.04 -3.57 -13.43
C SER A 72 4.44 -2.82 -12.23
N ILE A 73 3.18 -3.10 -11.92
CA ILE A 73 2.41 -2.55 -10.79
C ILE A 73 1.97 -3.65 -9.82
N GLY A 74 1.49 -3.26 -8.63
CA GLY A 74 0.89 -4.16 -7.64
C GLY A 74 1.89 -4.82 -6.68
N MET A 75 3.18 -4.57 -6.83
CA MET A 75 4.23 -4.97 -5.91
C MET A 75 5.20 -3.81 -5.69
N ASN A 76 5.56 -3.57 -4.43
CA ASN A 76 6.47 -2.49 -4.05
C ASN A 76 7.83 -2.55 -4.76
N THR A 77 8.32 -3.74 -5.05
CA THR A 77 9.58 -3.96 -5.76
C THR A 77 9.56 -3.47 -7.21
N TYR A 78 8.42 -3.52 -7.89
CA TYR A 78 8.26 -2.98 -9.24
C TYR A 78 7.78 -1.52 -9.23
N GLU A 79 6.91 -1.16 -8.29
CA GLU A 79 6.39 0.20 -8.20
C GLU A 79 7.45 1.21 -7.79
N ILE A 80 8.49 0.81 -7.04
CA ILE A 80 9.62 1.70 -6.77
C ILE A 80 10.47 1.94 -8.03
N VAL A 81 10.58 0.94 -8.92
CA VAL A 81 11.22 1.10 -10.24
C VAL A 81 10.40 2.06 -11.10
N LEU A 82 9.07 1.94 -11.07
CA LEU A 82 8.17 2.90 -11.73
C LEU A 82 8.33 4.32 -11.19
N TYR A 83 8.33 4.49 -9.87
CA TYR A 83 8.54 5.78 -9.22
C TYR A 83 9.88 6.41 -9.67
N ALA A 84 10.96 5.65 -9.60
CA ALA A 84 12.28 6.12 -10.01
C ALA A 84 12.34 6.44 -11.51
N GLY A 85 11.71 5.60 -12.34
CA GLY A 85 11.65 5.80 -13.78
C GLY A 85 10.89 7.08 -14.14
N SER A 86 9.78 7.37 -13.46
CA SER A 86 9.08 8.66 -13.55
C SER A 86 9.99 9.82 -13.13
N ARG A 87 10.62 9.73 -11.95
CA ARG A 87 11.50 10.76 -11.39
C ARG A 87 12.67 11.12 -12.30
N PHE A 88 13.26 10.15 -12.98
CA PHE A 88 14.39 10.34 -13.89
C PHE A 88 13.98 10.43 -15.37
N VAL A 89 12.67 10.50 -15.66
CA VAL A 89 12.11 10.61 -17.02
C VAL A 89 12.63 9.50 -17.95
N CYS A 90 12.76 8.29 -17.42
CA CYS A 90 13.20 7.13 -18.18
C CYS A 90 12.05 6.61 -19.05
N PRO A 91 12.29 6.21 -20.32
CA PRO A 91 11.33 5.45 -21.08
C PRO A 91 11.01 4.13 -20.38
N MET A 92 9.73 3.76 -20.35
CA MET A 92 9.27 2.61 -19.57
C MET A 92 8.27 1.76 -20.35
N ILE A 93 8.31 0.46 -20.13
CA ILE A 93 7.25 -0.47 -20.54
C ILE A 93 6.71 -1.15 -19.28
N VAL A 94 5.43 -0.92 -19.01
CA VAL A 94 4.73 -1.49 -17.85
C VAL A 94 3.98 -2.74 -18.28
N VAL A 95 4.41 -3.89 -17.76
CA VAL A 95 3.73 -5.18 -17.98
C VAL A 95 2.65 -5.33 -16.93
N ILE A 96 1.39 -5.33 -17.37
CA ILE A 96 0.21 -5.42 -16.51
C ILE A 96 -0.25 -6.88 -16.47
N ALA A 97 -0.31 -7.44 -15.26
CA ALA A 97 -0.85 -8.78 -15.04
C ALA A 97 -2.40 -8.77 -15.17
N PRO A 98 -3.02 -9.85 -15.70
CA PRO A 98 -4.46 -9.87 -16.01
C PRO A 98 -5.36 -9.62 -14.79
N SER A 99 -5.00 -10.15 -13.61
CA SER A 99 -5.77 -9.95 -12.38
C SER A 99 -5.59 -8.60 -11.70
N SER A 100 -4.80 -7.68 -12.26
CA SER A 100 -4.64 -6.35 -11.67
C SER A 100 -6.00 -5.62 -11.69
N PRO A 101 -6.54 -5.18 -10.53
CA PRO A 101 -7.77 -4.40 -10.48
C PRO A 101 -7.69 -3.09 -11.29
N ARG A 102 -6.47 -2.67 -11.62
CA ARG A 102 -6.15 -1.47 -12.41
C ARG A 102 -5.89 -1.77 -13.89
N ALA A 103 -5.96 -3.04 -14.31
CA ALA A 103 -5.67 -3.44 -15.69
C ALA A 103 -6.55 -2.71 -16.71
N SER A 104 -7.74 -2.24 -16.33
CA SER A 104 -8.66 -1.56 -17.24
C SER A 104 -8.43 -0.05 -17.37
N ASP A 105 -7.55 0.60 -16.61
CA ASP A 105 -7.39 2.06 -16.62
C ASP A 105 -5.93 2.54 -16.69
N ILE A 106 -5.35 2.44 -17.90
CA ILE A 106 -4.01 2.97 -18.21
C ILE A 106 -3.90 4.45 -17.82
N ARG A 107 -4.94 5.27 -18.09
CA ARG A 107 -4.91 6.71 -17.77
C ARG A 107 -4.78 6.95 -16.28
N HIS A 108 -5.48 6.17 -15.46
CA HIS A 108 -5.29 6.21 -14.03
C HIS A 108 -3.88 5.81 -13.62
N ILE A 109 -3.29 4.76 -14.20
CA ILE A 109 -1.91 4.35 -13.89
C ILE A 109 -0.91 5.47 -14.23
N VAL A 110 -1.01 6.06 -15.42
CA VAL A 110 -0.17 7.19 -15.84
C VAL A 110 -0.27 8.33 -14.84
N LYS A 111 -1.49 8.74 -14.49
CA LYS A 111 -1.73 9.83 -13.53
C LYS A 111 -1.29 9.49 -12.10
N ASP A 112 -1.53 8.27 -11.62
CA ASP A 112 -1.23 7.86 -10.24
C ASP A 112 0.28 7.67 -9.98
N HIS A 113 1.03 7.36 -11.04
CA HIS A 113 2.49 7.17 -10.96
C HIS A 113 3.28 8.32 -11.60
N HIS A 114 2.61 9.41 -12.02
CA HIS A 114 3.22 10.54 -12.73
C HIS A 114 4.10 10.10 -13.92
N LEU A 115 3.61 9.15 -14.73
CA LEU A 115 4.35 8.64 -15.89
C LEU A 115 4.28 9.65 -17.04
N ASN A 116 5.37 9.78 -17.80
CA ASN A 116 5.36 10.59 -19.02
C ASN A 116 4.70 9.81 -20.17
N GLU A 117 3.55 10.28 -20.64
CA GLU A 117 2.78 9.66 -21.74
C GLU A 117 3.59 9.50 -23.03
N GLU A 118 4.55 10.38 -23.28
CA GLU A 118 5.39 10.36 -24.49
C GLU A 118 6.50 9.31 -24.43
N SER A 119 6.79 8.72 -23.27
CA SER A 119 7.87 7.76 -23.09
C SER A 119 7.45 6.46 -22.41
N VAL A 120 6.16 6.29 -22.12
CA VAL A 120 5.62 5.07 -21.49
C VAL A 120 4.84 4.20 -22.48
N GLY A 121 5.06 2.88 -22.37
CA GLY A 121 4.33 1.82 -23.05
C GLY A 121 3.73 0.83 -22.06
N PHE A 122 2.76 0.06 -22.52
CA PHE A 122 2.06 -0.95 -21.73
C PHE A 122 1.95 -2.24 -22.52
N TYR A 123 2.32 -3.35 -21.89
CA TYR A 123 1.92 -4.68 -22.35
C TYR A 123 0.81 -5.19 -21.45
N MET A 124 -0.35 -5.45 -22.05
CA MET A 124 -1.40 -6.22 -21.41
C MET A 124 -1.14 -7.70 -21.68
N ALA A 125 -0.92 -8.47 -20.63
CA ALA A 125 -1.05 -9.91 -20.75
C ALA A 125 -2.55 -10.21 -20.95
N ASP A 126 -2.94 -10.64 -22.15
CA ASP A 126 -4.33 -11.07 -22.39
C ASP A 126 -4.67 -12.29 -21.53
N GLU A 127 -5.97 -12.52 -21.35
CA GLU A 127 -6.61 -13.50 -20.46
C GLU A 127 -5.88 -14.86 -20.42
N LEU A 128 -4.89 -14.98 -19.53
CA LEU A 128 -4.58 -16.26 -18.91
C LEU A 128 -5.75 -16.56 -17.97
N GLU A 129 -6.85 -17.03 -18.58
CA GLU A 129 -7.98 -17.56 -17.85
C GLU A 129 -7.44 -18.57 -16.83
N THR A 130 -7.86 -18.38 -15.59
CA THR A 130 -7.71 -19.33 -14.49
C THR A 130 -6.30 -19.47 -13.90
N LEU A 131 -5.96 -18.61 -12.93
CA LEU A 131 -5.49 -18.95 -11.56
C LEU A 131 -4.55 -17.84 -11.03
N LYS A 132 -5.09 -16.98 -10.14
CA LYS A 132 -4.42 -15.81 -9.52
C LYS A 132 -3.01 -16.02 -8.93
N LYS A 133 -2.60 -17.27 -8.65
CA LYS A 133 -1.26 -17.60 -8.12
C LYS A 133 -0.21 -17.84 -9.22
N ILE A 134 -0.62 -18.12 -10.46
CA ILE A 134 0.26 -18.45 -11.59
C ILE A 134 0.64 -17.19 -12.39
N GLU A 135 -0.08 -16.08 -12.20
CA GLU A 135 0.09 -14.86 -13.00
C GLU A 135 1.35 -14.05 -12.67
N TRP A 136 1.79 -14.01 -11.40
CA TRP A 136 2.99 -13.26 -11.01
C TRP A 136 4.26 -13.84 -11.64
N PRO A 137 4.51 -15.17 -11.58
CA PRO A 137 5.61 -15.78 -12.31
C PRO A 137 5.54 -15.57 -13.82
N ALA A 138 4.34 -15.60 -14.41
CA ALA A 138 4.17 -15.38 -15.85
C ALA A 138 4.58 -13.95 -16.25
N ARG A 139 4.16 -12.95 -15.48
CA ARG A 139 4.59 -11.56 -15.66
C ARG A 139 6.11 -11.42 -15.55
N ASP A 140 6.72 -11.98 -14.50
CA ASP A 140 8.16 -11.88 -14.29
C ASP A 140 8.92 -12.52 -15.47
N LYS A 141 8.43 -13.65 -15.97
CA LYS A 141 8.94 -14.31 -17.17
C LYS A 141 8.83 -13.44 -18.42
N ILE A 142 7.72 -12.72 -18.62
CA ILE A 142 7.56 -11.78 -19.75
C ILE A 142 8.59 -10.66 -19.65
N ILE A 143 8.73 -10.02 -18.47
CA ILE A 143 9.69 -8.94 -18.23
C ILE A 143 11.11 -9.41 -18.56
N ILE A 144 11.51 -10.57 -18.06
CA ILE A 144 12.82 -11.16 -18.33
C ILE A 144 12.96 -11.52 -19.82
N THR A 145 11.97 -12.17 -20.42
CA THR A 145 12.06 -12.59 -21.84
C THR A 145 12.22 -11.39 -22.78
N LEU A 146 11.57 -10.26 -22.47
CA LEU A 146 11.62 -9.04 -23.28
C LEU A 146 12.86 -8.17 -23.02
N SER A 147 13.61 -8.39 -21.94
CA SER A 147 14.79 -7.59 -21.65
C SER A 147 15.98 -7.98 -22.53
N ASP A 148 16.80 -7.01 -22.87
CA ASP A 148 18.13 -7.20 -23.45
C ASP A 148 19.19 -7.31 -22.32
N MET A 149 18.91 -6.67 -21.18
CA MET A 149 19.75 -6.67 -19.98
C MET A 149 18.94 -6.96 -18.72
N ILE A 150 19.46 -7.82 -17.85
CA ILE A 150 18.96 -8.00 -16.48
C ILE A 150 19.88 -7.28 -15.51
N ILE A 151 19.30 -6.55 -14.57
CA ILE A 151 20.00 -5.91 -13.46
C ILE A 151 19.42 -6.49 -12.16
N PRO A 152 20.02 -7.55 -11.60
CA PRO A 152 19.59 -8.10 -10.32
C PRO A 152 20.03 -7.18 -9.18
N ILE A 153 19.10 -6.78 -8.31
CA ILE A 153 19.39 -5.91 -7.16
C ILE A 153 19.50 -6.71 -5.88
N SER A 154 18.42 -7.37 -5.47
CA SER A 154 18.38 -8.14 -4.23
C SER A 154 17.55 -9.39 -4.46
N ILE A 155 18.24 -10.47 -4.83
CA ILE A 155 17.62 -11.73 -5.27
C ILE A 155 17.79 -12.80 -4.19
N ARG A 156 16.67 -13.42 -3.80
CA ARG A 156 16.68 -14.54 -2.87
C ARG A 156 17.19 -15.79 -3.60
N GLU A 157 18.27 -16.36 -3.08
CA GLU A 157 18.82 -17.64 -3.53
C GLU A 157 17.74 -18.74 -3.53
N GLY A 158 17.68 -19.51 -4.63
CA GLY A 158 16.66 -20.56 -4.83
C GLY A 158 15.22 -20.04 -4.95
N GLY A 159 15.02 -18.72 -5.06
CA GLY A 159 13.72 -18.11 -5.31
C GLY A 159 13.35 -18.11 -6.80
N ASN A 160 12.08 -17.80 -7.10
CA ASN A 160 11.57 -17.78 -8.48
C ASN A 160 12.37 -16.88 -9.43
N LEU A 161 12.80 -15.69 -8.98
CA LEU A 161 13.62 -14.81 -9.82
C LEU A 161 15.03 -15.36 -10.02
N SER A 162 15.62 -16.06 -9.05
CA SER A 162 16.94 -16.71 -9.21
C SER A 162 16.87 -17.72 -10.35
N SER A 163 15.89 -18.63 -10.31
CA SER A 163 15.69 -19.64 -11.35
C SER A 163 15.43 -19.02 -12.73
N LEU A 164 14.63 -17.95 -12.81
CA LEU A 164 14.39 -17.27 -14.09
C LEU A 164 15.63 -16.57 -14.65
N ILE A 165 16.55 -16.10 -13.79
CA ILE A 165 17.83 -15.52 -14.19
C ILE A 165 18.81 -16.61 -14.62
N GLU A 166 18.83 -17.76 -13.93
CA GLU A 166 19.65 -18.92 -14.30
C GLU A 166 19.22 -19.52 -15.65
N ASP A 167 17.92 -19.55 -15.92
CA ASP A 167 17.33 -19.98 -17.20
C ASP A 167 17.43 -18.90 -18.30
N TYR A 168 18.03 -17.74 -18.00
CA TYR A 168 18.12 -16.63 -18.94
C TYR A 168 19.09 -16.97 -20.09
N PRO A 169 18.72 -16.67 -21.35
CA PRO A 169 19.58 -16.99 -22.49
C PRO A 169 20.99 -16.42 -22.35
N ALA A 170 22.00 -17.26 -22.59
CA ALA A 170 23.41 -16.93 -22.39
C ALA A 170 23.93 -15.80 -23.29
N ASP A 171 23.21 -15.43 -24.34
CA ASP A 171 23.50 -14.32 -25.25
C ASP A 171 23.06 -12.95 -24.70
N LYS A 172 22.31 -12.92 -23.59
CA LYS A 172 21.83 -11.68 -22.97
C LYS A 172 22.69 -11.25 -21.79
N VAL A 173 22.68 -9.95 -21.50
CA VAL A 173 23.58 -9.35 -20.51
C VAL A 173 22.98 -9.40 -19.11
N VAL A 174 23.77 -9.84 -18.12
CA VAL A 174 23.45 -9.70 -16.69
C VAL A 174 24.44 -8.72 -16.07
N MET A 175 23.94 -7.63 -15.50
CA MET A 175 24.74 -6.55 -14.91
C MET A 175 24.65 -6.58 -13.39
N GLU A 176 25.66 -7.16 -12.74
CA GLU A 176 25.68 -7.38 -11.30
C GLU A 176 26.26 -6.21 -10.48
N GLU A 177 26.58 -5.08 -11.13
CA GLU A 177 27.18 -3.91 -10.45
C GLU A 177 26.31 -3.36 -9.30
N PHE A 178 24.99 -3.52 -9.40
CA PHE A 178 24.03 -3.07 -8.40
C PHE A 178 23.56 -4.20 -7.46
N LEU A 179 24.11 -5.41 -7.61
CA LEU A 179 23.73 -6.57 -6.82
C LEU A 179 24.15 -6.40 -5.36
N ILE A 180 23.21 -6.58 -4.46
CA ILE A 180 23.40 -6.57 -3.01
C ILE A 180 22.89 -7.88 -2.39
N PRO A 181 23.41 -8.28 -1.21
CA PRO A 181 22.91 -9.45 -0.52
C PRO A 181 21.40 -9.36 -0.22
N TYR A 182 20.67 -10.45 -0.45
CA TYR A 182 19.28 -10.54 -0.04
C TYR A 182 19.18 -10.65 1.48
N ASN A 183 18.36 -9.78 2.08
CA ASN A 183 18.13 -9.79 3.51
C ASN A 183 16.67 -10.13 3.83
N SER A 184 16.45 -11.30 4.45
CA SER A 184 15.12 -11.74 4.86
C SER A 184 14.63 -11.09 6.15
N ASN A 185 15.46 -10.28 6.83
CA ASN A 185 15.08 -9.65 8.10
C ASN A 185 13.98 -8.62 7.88
N GLN A 186 12.74 -9.09 7.96
CA GLN A 186 11.58 -8.23 7.95
C GLN A 186 11.50 -7.48 9.28
N ARG A 187 11.44 -6.15 9.22
CA ARG A 187 11.09 -5.32 10.38
C ARG A 187 9.81 -5.86 11.01
N THR A 188 9.81 -6.04 12.32
CA THR A 188 8.65 -6.54 13.04
C THR A 188 7.48 -5.56 12.91
N LEU A 189 6.45 -5.96 12.16
CA LEU A 189 5.25 -5.16 11.96
C LEU A 189 4.26 -5.29 13.13
N LYS A 190 4.31 -6.43 13.83
CA LYS A 190 3.47 -6.72 14.99
C LYS A 190 4.01 -5.99 16.21
N GLN A 191 3.18 -5.14 16.81
CA GLN A 191 3.44 -4.57 18.13
C GLN A 191 2.53 -5.23 19.16
N ASP A 192 3.02 -5.40 20.39
CA ASP A 192 2.25 -5.87 21.53
C ASP A 192 2.18 -4.74 22.57
N TYR A 193 0.99 -4.18 22.72
CA TYR A 193 0.74 -3.08 23.67
C TYR A 193 0.22 -3.57 25.02
N SER A 194 -0.12 -4.86 25.15
CA SER A 194 -0.77 -5.41 26.35
C SER A 194 0.10 -5.36 27.61
N ARG A 195 1.43 -5.22 27.43
CA ARG A 195 2.42 -5.18 28.50
C ARG A 195 2.84 -3.76 28.89
N LEU A 196 2.37 -2.76 28.16
CA LEU A 196 2.71 -1.37 28.43
C LEU A 196 1.84 -0.83 29.57
N LYS A 197 2.42 0.02 30.40
CA LYS A 197 1.68 0.66 31.49
C LYS A 197 0.81 1.77 30.92
N ILE A 198 -0.51 1.59 31.01
CA ILE A 198 -1.51 2.55 30.55
C ILE A 198 -1.52 3.74 31.51
N ALA A 199 -1.47 4.96 30.96
CA ALA A 199 -1.50 6.18 31.74
C ALA A 199 -2.80 6.33 32.56
N GLY A 200 -2.71 6.97 33.73
CA GLY A 200 -3.87 7.12 34.64
C GLY A 200 -5.09 7.79 34.01
N TRP A 201 -4.90 8.81 33.16
CA TRP A 201 -5.99 9.53 32.48
C TRP A 201 -6.79 8.62 31.53
N ALA A 202 -6.14 7.62 30.94
CA ALA A 202 -6.78 6.69 30.00
C ALA A 202 -7.75 5.72 30.68
N GLN A 203 -7.72 5.67 32.02
CA GLN A 203 -8.59 4.86 32.89
C GLN A 203 -9.65 5.72 33.60
N ASP A 204 -9.70 7.02 33.34
CA ASP A 204 -10.66 7.91 33.97
C ASP A 204 -12.08 7.61 33.47
N LYS A 205 -12.98 7.29 34.39
CA LYS A 205 -14.39 7.00 34.10
C LYS A 205 -15.16 8.25 33.65
N GLN A 206 -14.60 9.44 33.84
CA GLN A 206 -15.16 10.69 33.33
C GLN A 206 -14.80 10.95 31.86
N TRP A 207 -14.08 10.02 31.20
CA TRP A 207 -13.75 10.14 29.79
C TRP A 207 -15.02 10.16 28.92
N ASP A 208 -15.31 11.33 28.33
CA ASP A 208 -16.50 11.59 27.52
C ASP A 208 -16.16 12.00 26.08
N PHE A 209 -15.33 11.19 25.40
CA PHE A 209 -14.90 11.43 24.02
C PHE A 209 -15.07 10.19 23.13
N LEU A 210 -15.36 10.42 21.85
CA LEU A 210 -15.27 9.43 20.78
C LEU A 210 -13.90 9.51 20.11
N ILE A 211 -13.24 8.37 19.90
CA ILE A 211 -11.85 8.34 19.42
C ILE A 211 -11.77 7.76 18.01
N HIS A 212 -11.28 8.55 17.06
CA HIS A 212 -10.79 8.03 15.80
C HIS A 212 -9.35 7.53 15.99
N TRP A 213 -9.18 6.21 16.05
CA TRP A 213 -7.86 5.60 16.11
C TRP A 213 -7.21 5.52 14.73
N THR A 214 -5.98 5.98 14.62
CA THR A 214 -5.19 5.88 13.40
C THR A 214 -4.30 4.63 13.42
N LYS A 215 -3.72 4.31 12.28
CA LYS A 215 -2.72 3.25 12.13
C LYS A 215 -1.89 3.47 10.89
N SER A 216 -0.76 2.78 10.85
CA SER A 216 0.09 2.73 9.67
C SER A 216 -0.69 2.24 8.43
N SER A 217 -0.45 2.88 7.29
CA SER A 217 -0.92 2.44 5.97
C SER A 217 0.21 1.69 5.25
N ASN A 218 -0.08 0.63 4.49
CA ASN A 218 0.95 -0.10 3.73
C ASN A 218 1.07 0.38 2.27
N GLY A 219 0.55 1.56 1.96
CA GLY A 219 0.46 2.14 0.63
C GLY A 219 -0.01 3.59 0.73
N PRO A 220 -0.42 4.20 -0.39
CA PRO A 220 -0.89 5.58 -0.41
C PRO A 220 -2.00 5.80 0.60
N TRP A 221 -1.93 6.93 1.29
CA TRP A 221 -3.04 7.41 2.08
C TRP A 221 -4.23 7.82 1.18
N PRO A 222 -5.45 7.98 1.71
CA PRO A 222 -6.57 8.50 0.91
C PRO A 222 -6.26 9.85 0.27
N GLY A 223 -6.51 9.98 -1.03
CA GLY A 223 -6.24 11.19 -1.80
C GLY A 223 -4.77 11.43 -2.17
N GLU A 224 -3.88 10.49 -1.86
CA GLU A 224 -2.47 10.51 -2.24
C GLU A 224 -2.23 9.65 -3.48
N THR A 225 -1.34 10.12 -4.38
CA THR A 225 -0.94 9.32 -5.54
C THR A 225 0.10 8.26 -5.14
N THR A 226 0.24 7.22 -5.95
CA THR A 226 1.31 6.23 -5.74
C THR A 226 2.70 6.85 -5.88
N TYR A 227 2.88 7.85 -6.76
CA TYR A 227 4.11 8.62 -6.85
C TYR A 227 4.45 9.32 -5.52
N ASP A 228 3.51 10.08 -4.94
CA ASP A 228 3.71 10.82 -3.69
C ASP A 228 4.01 9.88 -2.51
N TYR A 229 3.40 8.69 -2.51
CA TYR A 229 3.69 7.64 -1.54
C TYR A 229 5.16 7.19 -1.61
N TYR A 230 5.65 6.81 -2.79
CA TYR A 230 7.04 6.35 -2.93
C TYR A 230 8.04 7.48 -2.76
N ASP A 231 7.70 8.72 -3.14
CA ASP A 231 8.55 9.88 -2.88
C ASP A 231 8.80 10.05 -1.38
N ALA A 232 7.74 10.00 -0.57
CA ALA A 232 7.90 10.09 0.87
C ALA A 232 8.66 8.89 1.47
N VAL A 233 8.48 7.68 0.92
CA VAL A 233 9.20 6.48 1.37
C VAL A 233 10.70 6.61 1.11
N VAL A 234 11.08 6.99 -0.11
CA VAL A 234 12.49 7.10 -0.55
C VAL A 234 13.21 8.23 0.19
N ASN A 235 12.50 9.29 0.56
CA ASN A 235 13.08 10.45 1.25
C ASN A 235 12.99 10.37 2.80
N SER A 236 12.67 9.22 3.39
CA SER A 236 12.53 9.08 4.85
C SER A 236 13.42 7.99 5.45
N GLU A 237 14.01 8.30 6.61
CA GLU A 237 14.76 7.35 7.44
C GLU A 237 13.86 6.45 8.29
N SER A 238 12.55 6.72 8.31
CA SER A 238 11.55 5.92 9.00
C SER A 238 10.37 5.64 8.07
N TYR A 239 9.44 4.77 8.48
CA TYR A 239 8.32 4.48 7.61
C TYR A 239 7.36 5.67 7.53
N ALA A 240 7.35 6.33 6.37
CA ALA A 240 6.63 7.58 6.12
C ALA A 240 5.09 7.47 6.24
N ARG A 241 4.54 6.25 6.32
CA ARG A 241 3.11 5.99 6.53
C ARG A 241 2.85 5.27 7.85
N SER A 242 3.65 5.58 8.89
CA SER A 242 3.41 5.08 10.25
C SER A 242 2.11 5.64 10.86
N GLY A 243 1.66 5.06 11.98
CA GLY A 243 0.51 5.59 12.73
C GLY A 243 0.74 7.02 13.21
N LYS A 244 1.95 7.33 13.69
CA LYS A 244 2.37 8.69 14.08
C LYS A 244 2.30 9.65 12.89
N GLU A 245 2.92 9.30 11.77
CA GLU A 245 2.90 10.15 10.57
C GLU A 245 1.49 10.36 10.02
N THR A 246 0.63 9.33 10.13
CA THR A 246 -0.79 9.43 9.75
C THR A 246 -1.51 10.44 10.64
N LEU A 247 -1.29 10.39 11.95
CA LEU A 247 -1.83 11.37 12.89
C LEU A 247 -1.32 12.78 12.57
N CYS A 248 -0.01 12.96 12.41
CA CYS A 248 0.59 14.26 12.07
C CYS A 248 0.02 14.84 10.77
N ARG A 249 -0.19 14.01 9.75
CA ARG A 249 -0.84 14.43 8.50
C ARG A 249 -2.26 14.94 8.75
N ILE A 250 -3.08 14.18 9.49
CA ILE A 250 -4.45 14.58 9.80
C ILE A 250 -4.48 15.93 10.52
N LEU A 251 -3.57 16.16 11.48
CA LEU A 251 -3.50 17.41 12.22
C LEU A 251 -3.07 18.58 11.32
N LYS A 252 -2.10 18.38 10.43
CA LYS A 252 -1.67 19.37 9.44
C LYS A 252 -2.80 19.75 8.47
N GLU A 253 -3.50 18.75 7.94
CA GLU A 253 -4.61 18.95 7.01
C GLU A 253 -5.90 19.42 7.72
N LYS A 254 -5.97 19.26 9.05
CA LYS A 254 -7.17 19.43 9.87
C LYS A 254 -8.37 18.66 9.32
N LYS A 255 -8.14 17.46 8.77
CA LYS A 255 -9.16 16.63 8.12
C LYS A 255 -8.94 15.15 8.37
N LEU A 256 -9.99 14.46 8.77
CA LEU A 256 -10.10 13.00 8.70
C LEU A 256 -10.77 12.62 7.39
N ARG A 257 -10.06 11.85 6.56
CA ARG A 257 -10.58 11.40 5.26
C ARG A 257 -11.42 10.15 5.43
N ALA A 258 -12.60 10.14 4.84
CA ALA A 258 -13.45 8.97 4.84
C ALA A 258 -12.82 7.82 4.06
N SER A 259 -13.18 6.60 4.43
CA SER A 259 -12.85 5.38 3.69
C SER A 259 -14.05 4.46 3.64
N ASN A 260 -14.17 3.67 2.58
CA ASN A 260 -15.16 2.60 2.46
C ASN A 260 -14.62 1.22 2.87
N LYS A 261 -13.39 1.18 3.39
CA LYS A 261 -12.74 -0.06 3.74
C LYS A 261 -13.50 -0.75 4.87
N HIS A 262 -13.94 -1.98 4.61
CA HIS A 262 -14.77 -2.79 5.53
C HIS A 262 -16.19 -2.24 5.77
N LEU A 263 -16.65 -1.27 4.96
CA LEU A 263 -18.01 -0.77 5.02
C LEU A 263 -18.87 -1.39 3.90
N HIS A 264 -20.15 -1.54 4.19
CA HIS A 264 -21.12 -2.09 3.25
C HIS A 264 -21.39 -1.10 2.09
N LYS A 265 -21.62 -1.62 0.88
CA LYS A 265 -22.04 -0.84 -0.31
C LYS A 265 -21.15 0.37 -0.67
N GLY A 266 -19.87 0.36 -0.29
CA GLY A 266 -18.93 1.42 -0.68
C GLY A 266 -19.15 2.76 0.03
N ILE A 267 -19.93 2.80 1.12
CA ILE A 267 -20.16 4.01 1.91
C ILE A 267 -18.82 4.57 2.39
N MET A 268 -18.62 5.88 2.19
CA MET A 268 -17.44 6.59 2.65
C MET A 268 -17.73 7.19 4.03
N ALA A 269 -17.07 6.70 5.08
CA ALA A 269 -17.25 7.22 6.43
C ALA A 269 -15.93 7.33 7.21
N VAL A 270 -15.94 8.17 8.25
CA VAL A 270 -14.95 8.20 9.33
C VAL A 270 -15.54 7.47 10.53
N ALA A 271 -14.83 6.45 11.01
CA ALA A 271 -15.24 5.68 12.18
C ALA A 271 -14.59 6.23 13.46
N PHE A 272 -15.35 6.22 14.55
CA PHE A 272 -14.89 6.54 15.89
C PHE A 272 -15.26 5.39 16.84
N SER A 273 -14.45 5.15 17.86
CA SER A 273 -14.77 4.22 18.94
C SER A 273 -15.33 4.99 20.12
N GLY A 274 -16.44 4.50 20.69
CA GLY A 274 -16.98 4.97 21.96
C GLY A 274 -16.38 4.28 23.19
N LEU A 275 -15.22 3.61 23.05
CA LEU A 275 -14.51 3.02 24.16
C LEU A 275 -13.65 4.05 24.90
N MET A 276 -13.45 3.79 26.19
CA MET A 276 -12.37 4.45 26.92
C MET A 276 -11.01 4.04 26.32
N PRO A 277 -9.97 4.91 26.39
CA PRO A 277 -8.66 4.60 25.82
C PRO A 277 -8.06 3.30 26.37
N ALA A 278 -8.17 3.03 27.68
CA ALA A 278 -7.71 1.78 28.27
C ALA A 278 -8.42 0.54 27.71
N ASP A 279 -9.74 0.63 27.49
CA ASP A 279 -10.55 -0.48 26.95
C ASP A 279 -10.26 -0.75 25.46
N ALA A 280 -9.74 0.25 24.74
CA ALA A 280 -9.33 0.10 23.35
C ALA A 280 -7.99 -0.65 23.19
N VAL A 281 -7.09 -0.62 24.19
CA VAL A 281 -5.75 -1.24 24.11
C VAL A 281 -5.80 -2.74 23.78
N PRO A 282 -6.64 -3.58 24.43
CA PRO A 282 -6.78 -5.00 24.07
C PRO A 282 -7.24 -5.23 22.62
N LEU A 283 -7.88 -4.24 22.00
CA LEU A 283 -8.31 -4.30 20.60
C LEU A 283 -7.19 -3.90 19.63
N MET A 284 -6.09 -3.30 20.08
CA MET A 284 -4.93 -2.91 19.26
C MET A 284 -4.02 -4.13 18.96
N LYS A 285 -4.49 -5.03 18.09
CA LYS A 285 -3.84 -6.32 17.83
C LYS A 285 -3.47 -6.53 16.37
N TRP A 286 -2.43 -7.32 16.15
CA TRP A 286 -2.01 -7.72 14.82
C TRP A 286 -3.07 -8.60 14.15
N ARG A 287 -3.46 -8.22 12.93
CA ARG A 287 -4.35 -9.01 12.08
C ARG A 287 -3.55 -9.58 10.91
N ALA A 288 -3.07 -10.82 11.08
CA ALA A 288 -2.21 -11.49 10.10
C ALA A 288 -2.83 -11.51 8.68
N ARG A 289 -4.14 -11.72 8.56
CA ARG A 289 -4.86 -11.67 7.27
C ARG A 289 -4.66 -10.36 6.51
N TYR A 290 -4.61 -9.23 7.22
CA TYR A 290 -4.45 -7.90 6.64
C TYR A 290 -3.00 -7.42 6.67
N MET A 291 -2.13 -8.15 7.38
CA MET A 291 -0.76 -7.76 7.69
C MET A 291 -0.71 -6.31 8.19
N ASN A 292 -1.57 -6.00 9.16
CA ASN A 292 -1.64 -4.70 9.81
C ASN A 292 -2.21 -4.82 11.23
N MET A 293 -1.97 -3.81 12.07
CA MET A 293 -2.68 -3.65 13.33
C MET A 293 -4.15 -3.28 13.07
N SER A 294 -5.07 -3.69 13.95
CA SER A 294 -6.46 -3.19 13.93
C SER A 294 -6.49 -1.68 14.16
N PHE A 295 -5.75 -1.23 15.18
CA PHE A 295 -5.48 0.16 15.53
C PHE A 295 -4.06 0.27 16.06
N GLU A 296 -3.47 1.45 15.97
CA GLU A 296 -2.23 1.81 16.65
C GLU A 296 -2.55 2.92 17.68
N PRO A 297 -1.71 3.13 18.71
CA PRO A 297 -1.98 4.04 19.83
C PRO A 297 -1.77 5.51 19.46
N TYR A 298 -2.43 5.92 18.40
CA TYR A 298 -2.44 7.27 17.85
C TYR A 298 -3.90 7.59 17.53
N GLY A 299 -4.42 8.72 18.00
CA GLY A 299 -5.85 9.00 17.84
C GLY A 299 -6.24 10.45 18.00
N ILE A 300 -7.42 10.77 17.49
CA ILE A 300 -8.07 12.07 17.67
C ILE A 300 -9.41 11.82 18.34
N ALA A 301 -9.58 12.41 19.51
CA ALA A 301 -10.75 12.25 20.34
C ALA A 301 -11.61 13.53 20.28
N ILE A 302 -12.90 13.36 20.02
CA ILE A 302 -13.89 14.43 19.93
C ILE A 302 -14.85 14.32 21.10
N HIS A 303 -15.04 15.43 21.83
CA HIS A 303 -15.91 15.45 23.01
C HIS A 303 -17.36 15.08 22.64
N ASN A 304 -18.00 14.21 23.41
CA ASN A 304 -19.34 13.71 23.11
C ASN A 304 -20.39 14.83 23.03
N SER A 305 -20.25 15.87 23.84
CA SER A 305 -21.18 17.01 23.87
C SER A 305 -21.40 17.70 22.52
N ILE A 306 -20.49 17.57 21.55
CA ILE A 306 -20.61 18.15 20.21
C ILE A 306 -20.78 17.10 19.10
N SER A 307 -20.66 15.81 19.43
CA SER A 307 -20.61 14.73 18.43
C SER A 307 -21.90 14.62 17.61
N GLY A 308 -23.07 14.74 18.27
CA GLY A 308 -24.38 14.68 17.60
C GLY A 308 -24.64 15.88 16.69
N GLU A 309 -24.25 17.09 17.13
CA GLU A 309 -24.35 18.31 16.32
C GLU A 309 -23.46 18.24 15.07
N LEU A 310 -22.33 17.53 15.18
CA LEU A 310 -21.44 17.25 14.07
C LEU A 310 -21.91 16.09 13.18
N GLY A 311 -23.07 15.48 13.45
CA GLY A 311 -23.60 14.37 12.64
C GLY A 311 -22.88 13.03 12.83
N ILE A 312 -22.11 12.87 13.92
CA ILE A 312 -21.55 11.58 14.31
C ILE A 312 -22.68 10.75 14.94
N GLN A 313 -22.97 9.57 14.38
CA GLN A 313 -24.03 8.71 14.88
C GLN A 313 -23.51 7.33 15.25
N LYS A 314 -24.19 6.68 16.20
CA LYS A 314 -23.83 5.35 16.67
C LYS A 314 -24.16 4.29 15.62
N VAL A 315 -23.29 3.31 15.47
CA VAL A 315 -23.53 2.17 14.59
C VAL A 315 -24.58 1.22 15.16
N LEU A 316 -25.48 0.76 14.29
CA LEU A 316 -26.52 -0.22 14.57
C LEU A 316 -26.02 -1.63 14.21
N TYR A 317 -25.78 -2.46 15.22
CA TYR A 317 -25.37 -3.84 15.01
C TYR A 317 -26.60 -4.76 14.92
N GLY A 318 -26.67 -5.61 13.89
CA GLY A 318 -27.80 -6.51 13.72
C GLY A 318 -27.62 -7.65 12.73
N SER A 319 -28.65 -8.47 12.59
CA SER A 319 -28.75 -9.52 11.57
C SER A 319 -29.12 -8.93 10.20
N PRO A 320 -28.94 -9.68 9.10
CA PRO A 320 -29.44 -9.27 7.79
C PRO A 320 -30.93 -8.93 7.77
N ASP A 321 -31.76 -9.62 8.57
CA ASP A 321 -33.20 -9.33 8.63
C ASP A 321 -33.48 -7.94 9.22
N ILE A 322 -32.70 -7.52 10.23
CA ILE A 322 -32.79 -6.15 10.76
C ILE A 322 -32.47 -5.14 9.66
N TYR A 323 -31.43 -5.39 8.86
CA TYR A 323 -31.03 -4.47 7.79
C TYR A 323 -32.14 -4.19 6.77
N GLU A 324 -32.91 -5.20 6.39
CA GLU A 324 -34.02 -5.04 5.43
C GLU A 324 -35.17 -4.19 6.00
N THR A 325 -35.28 -4.10 7.32
CA THR A 325 -36.30 -3.28 8.00
C THR A 325 -35.87 -1.82 8.24
N LEU A 326 -34.58 -1.50 8.08
CA LEU A 326 -34.07 -0.15 8.30
C LEU A 326 -34.50 0.79 7.16
N GLN A 327 -34.70 2.06 7.50
CA GLN A 327 -34.80 3.13 6.50
C GLN A 327 -33.45 3.32 5.79
N ASP A 328 -33.46 3.89 4.59
CA ASP A 328 -32.25 4.00 3.78
C ASP A 328 -31.17 4.87 4.44
N GLU A 329 -31.58 5.87 5.21
CA GLU A 329 -30.69 6.72 6.01
C GLU A 329 -29.95 5.90 7.09
N ASP A 330 -30.69 5.06 7.83
CA ASP A 330 -30.17 4.24 8.92
C ASP A 330 -29.28 3.09 8.42
N LYS A 331 -29.53 2.59 7.20
CA LYS A 331 -28.72 1.54 6.57
C LYS A 331 -27.24 1.95 6.46
N THR A 332 -26.93 3.24 6.41
CA THR A 332 -25.53 3.71 6.35
C THR A 332 -24.78 3.51 7.67
N TYR A 333 -25.52 3.48 8.77
CA TYR A 333 -25.02 3.25 10.13
C TYR A 333 -25.13 1.78 10.56
N PHE A 334 -25.61 0.88 9.70
CA PHE A 334 -25.66 -0.55 10.01
C PHE A 334 -24.30 -1.23 9.92
N HIS A 335 -24.06 -2.19 10.82
CA HIS A 335 -22.94 -3.12 10.77
C HIS A 335 -23.43 -4.53 11.10
N SER A 336 -23.20 -5.50 10.21
CA SER A 336 -23.61 -6.88 10.48
C SER A 336 -22.85 -7.45 11.68
N LEU A 337 -23.48 -8.30 12.49
CA LEU A 337 -22.80 -9.01 13.59
C LEU A 337 -21.58 -9.86 13.13
N GLY A 338 -21.49 -10.15 11.83
CA GLY A 338 -20.40 -10.92 11.23
C GLY A 338 -20.62 -12.43 11.40
N LYS A 339 -19.96 -13.22 10.53
CA LYS A 339 -19.94 -14.69 10.65
C LYS A 339 -18.73 -15.20 11.41
N ILE A 340 -17.62 -14.45 11.35
CA ILE A 340 -16.31 -14.81 11.91
C ILE A 340 -15.71 -13.55 12.51
N GLY A 341 -15.85 -13.39 13.82
CA GLY A 341 -15.35 -12.24 14.58
C GLY A 341 -16.46 -11.31 15.05
N ASP A 342 -16.33 -10.84 16.29
CA ASP A 342 -17.23 -9.88 16.93
C ASP A 342 -16.64 -8.46 16.84
N TRP A 343 -17.42 -7.55 16.24
CA TRP A 343 -17.08 -6.13 16.06
C TRP A 343 -17.81 -5.21 17.04
N MET A 344 -18.78 -5.74 17.80
CA MET A 344 -19.53 -4.98 18.80
C MET A 344 -18.66 -4.39 19.92
N PRO A 345 -17.55 -5.02 20.37
CA PRO A 345 -16.74 -4.47 21.44
C PRO A 345 -16.22 -3.06 21.18
N GLU A 346 -16.02 -2.66 19.92
CA GLU A 346 -15.50 -1.32 19.56
C GLU A 346 -16.48 -0.19 19.87
N LYS A 347 -17.79 -0.48 20.00
CA LYS A 347 -18.86 0.51 20.15
C LYS A 347 -18.72 1.62 19.09
N GLU A 348 -18.73 1.22 17.81
CA GLU A 348 -18.44 2.11 16.67
C GLU A 348 -19.48 3.24 16.54
N PHE A 349 -18.99 4.42 16.18
CA PHE A 349 -19.75 5.58 15.72
C PHE A 349 -19.21 5.98 14.33
N ARG A 350 -20.04 6.60 13.50
CA ARG A 350 -19.69 7.01 12.14
C ARG A 350 -20.08 8.45 11.85
N PHE A 351 -19.24 9.09 11.07
CA PHE A 351 -19.56 10.30 10.33
C PHE A 351 -19.48 10.01 8.83
N ILE A 352 -20.49 10.41 8.05
CA ILE A 352 -20.53 10.15 6.61
C ILE A 352 -19.75 11.23 5.86
N GLY A 353 -18.77 10.81 5.06
CA GLY A 353 -17.86 11.70 4.33
C GLY A 353 -16.65 12.15 5.14
N ASP A 354 -15.87 13.07 4.58
CA ASP A 354 -14.67 13.62 5.23
C ASP A 354 -15.05 14.52 6.41
N PHE A 355 -14.36 14.36 7.53
CA PHE A 355 -14.63 15.09 8.76
C PHE A 355 -13.61 16.21 8.99
N GLU A 356 -14.07 17.46 9.00
CA GLU A 356 -13.25 18.66 9.13
C GLU A 356 -12.99 19.01 10.60
N LEU A 357 -11.74 18.90 11.03
CA LEU A 357 -11.32 19.21 12.41
C LEU A 357 -11.20 20.71 12.66
N GLY A 358 -10.94 21.51 11.62
CA GLY A 358 -10.69 22.95 11.75
C GLY A 358 -11.88 23.77 12.25
N LYS A 359 -13.08 23.18 12.32
CA LYS A 359 -14.30 23.83 12.81
C LYS A 359 -14.61 23.53 14.28
N ILE A 360 -13.81 22.67 14.92
CA ILE A 360 -14.06 22.18 16.26
C ILE A 360 -13.22 22.99 17.25
N PRO A 361 -13.82 23.49 18.35
CA PRO A 361 -13.06 24.13 19.42
C PRO A 361 -11.94 23.24 19.94
N THR A 362 -10.75 23.81 20.15
CA THR A 362 -9.55 23.05 20.52
C THR A 362 -9.65 22.40 21.90
N ASP A 363 -10.46 22.95 22.80
CA ASP A 363 -10.80 22.38 24.10
C ASP A 363 -11.73 21.16 23.99
N LYS A 364 -12.36 20.94 22.85
CA LYS A 364 -13.21 19.77 22.54
C LYS A 364 -12.49 18.67 21.77
N ILE A 365 -11.20 18.86 21.46
CA ILE A 365 -10.34 17.85 20.85
C ILE A 365 -9.30 17.40 21.87
N ARG A 366 -9.01 16.10 21.90
CA ARG A 366 -7.77 15.56 22.47
C ARG A 366 -7.03 14.78 21.40
N VAL A 367 -5.71 14.90 21.41
CA VAL A 367 -4.83 14.13 20.53
C VAL A 367 -4.12 13.09 21.37
N ILE A 368 -4.12 11.84 20.92
CA ILE A 368 -3.52 10.72 21.64
C ILE A 368 -2.29 10.27 20.87
N VAL A 369 -1.16 10.15 21.57
CA VAL A 369 0.11 9.61 21.06
C VAL A 369 0.51 8.40 21.89
N LYS A 370 1.48 7.62 21.40
CA LYS A 370 1.85 6.35 22.02
C LYS A 370 2.52 6.60 23.37
N ASN A 371 3.57 7.41 23.37
CA ASN A 371 4.44 7.64 24.53
C ASN A 371 4.61 9.14 24.83
N SER A 372 4.98 9.44 26.08
CA SER A 372 5.28 10.80 26.55
C SER A 372 6.35 11.53 25.72
N SER A 373 7.34 10.80 25.20
CA SER A 373 8.40 11.35 24.35
C SER A 373 7.92 11.93 23.02
N GLU A 374 6.75 11.50 22.52
CA GLU A 374 6.19 11.96 21.24
C GLU A 374 5.35 13.26 21.40
N VAL A 375 4.96 13.60 22.64
CA VAL A 375 4.08 14.74 22.93
C VAL A 375 4.65 16.06 22.40
N PRO A 376 5.93 16.45 22.66
CA PRO A 376 6.44 17.74 22.21
C PRO A 376 6.52 17.88 20.69
N GLU A 377 6.73 16.76 19.98
CA GLU A 377 6.77 16.73 18.52
C GLU A 377 5.37 16.95 17.94
N VAL A 378 4.38 16.18 18.41
CA VAL A 378 3.01 16.22 17.89
C VAL A 378 2.27 17.50 18.28
N GLN A 379 2.57 18.07 19.46
CA GLN A 379 2.00 19.34 19.92
C GLN A 379 2.29 20.51 18.97
N ARG A 380 3.34 20.44 18.15
CA ARG A 380 3.65 21.48 17.14
C ARG A 380 2.61 21.60 16.03
N TYR A 381 1.76 20.59 15.86
CA TYR A 381 0.75 20.55 14.80
C TYR A 381 -0.66 20.92 15.27
N THR A 382 -0.85 21.18 16.57
CA THR A 382 -2.17 21.42 17.13
C THR A 382 -2.12 22.26 18.40
N GLU A 383 -3.15 23.07 18.63
CA GLU A 383 -3.39 23.76 19.89
C GLU A 383 -4.18 22.90 20.89
N SER A 384 -4.75 21.79 20.41
CA SER A 384 -5.47 20.84 21.27
C SER A 384 -4.49 20.11 22.20
N GLN A 385 -4.97 19.70 23.37
CA GLN A 385 -4.13 18.96 24.32
C GLN A 385 -3.72 17.60 23.73
N VAL A 386 -2.40 17.33 23.76
CA VAL A 386 -1.81 16.03 23.38
C VAL A 386 -1.55 15.18 24.63
N LEU A 387 -1.99 13.92 24.61
CA LEU A 387 -1.95 12.97 25.72
C LEU A 387 -1.18 11.71 25.31
N ALA A 388 -0.29 11.22 26.16
CA ALA A 388 0.40 9.95 25.96
C ALA A 388 -0.43 8.79 26.54
N LEU A 389 -0.73 7.77 25.73
CA LEU A 389 -1.52 6.62 26.15
C LEU A 389 -0.76 5.72 27.15
N PHE A 390 0.56 5.61 26.98
CA PHE A 390 1.42 4.81 27.84
C PHE A 390 2.44 5.68 28.58
N GLU A 391 2.80 5.26 29.80
CA GLU A 391 3.77 5.92 30.68
C GLU A 391 5.23 5.67 30.29
#